data_AF-A0A284VK71-F1
#
_entry.id   AF-A0A284VK71-F1
#
_cell.length_a   1.000
_cell.length_b   1.000
_cell.length_c   1.000
_cell.angle_alpha   90.00
_cell.angle_beta   90.00
_cell.angle_gamma   90.00
#
_symmetry.space_group_name_H-M   'P 1'
#
loop_
_entity.id
_entity.type
_entity.pdbx_description
1 polymer ?
#
loop_
_entity_poly.entity_id
_entity_poly.type
_entity_poly.pdbx_seq_one_letter_code
_entity_poly.pdbx_strand_id
1 'polypeptide(L)'
;MVTTTIDSQVQRKLIEILRILYENHDPIGARLIADRMNERGYPIGERGVRYHLRILDERGLTQRQGYDGRTITERGINELNNALVGDRLGFIITRIEKLIYDTTFDLKTGEGKVIINTSIIDKKDLDKTMGILRDVMYNGYPISPYIKLIDEGTMTSDIKVPEGKIGIATMCSITIDGILLKNGIPVNTKYGGILEVKEKNRSVLMISLSITVLPSTRCGFSSHGK
;
A
#
# COMPACT_ATOMS: atom_id res chain seq x y z
N MET A 1 -30.56 -11.76 16.04
CA MET A 1 -29.44 -10.85 15.71
C MET A 1 -29.49 -10.58 14.21
N VAL A 2 -30.10 -9.47 13.78
CA VAL A 2 -30.25 -9.08 12.36
C VAL A 2 -30.13 -7.56 12.28
N THR A 3 -28.91 -7.02 12.18
CA THR A 3 -28.74 -5.55 12.00
C THR A 3 -27.48 -5.11 11.24
N THR A 4 -26.61 -6.00 10.75
CA THR A 4 -25.32 -5.58 10.17
C THR A 4 -25.24 -5.53 8.65
N THR A 5 -26.23 -6.05 7.90
CA THR A 5 -26.16 -6.12 6.43
C THR A 5 -26.68 -4.88 5.71
N ILE A 6 -27.70 -4.21 6.24
CA ILE A 6 -28.38 -3.07 5.59
C ILE A 6 -27.51 -1.79 5.60
N ASP A 7 -26.74 -1.56 6.67
CA ASP A 7 -25.84 -0.40 6.79
C ASP A 7 -24.72 -0.44 5.73
N SER A 8 -24.19 -1.63 5.42
CA SER A 8 -23.09 -1.80 4.44
C SER A 8 -23.47 -1.44 3.00
N GLN A 9 -24.69 -1.77 2.55
CA GLN A 9 -25.12 -1.47 1.18
C GLN A 9 -25.42 0.02 0.98
N VAL A 10 -26.04 0.66 1.99
CA VAL A 10 -26.29 2.10 1.95
C VAL A 10 -24.98 2.86 1.99
N GLN A 11 -24.03 2.46 2.86
CA GLN A 11 -22.70 3.07 2.94
C GLN A 11 -21.94 2.97 1.60
N ARG A 12 -21.93 1.80 0.94
CA ARG A 12 -21.30 1.65 -0.38
C ARG A 12 -21.89 2.60 -1.42
N LYS A 13 -23.22 2.76 -1.45
CA LYS A 13 -23.88 3.71 -2.35
C LYS A 13 -23.53 5.17 -2.03
N LEU A 14 -23.41 5.53 -0.75
CA LEU A 14 -22.99 6.88 -0.32
C LEU A 14 -21.55 7.20 -0.75
N ILE A 15 -20.63 6.25 -0.54
CA ILE A 15 -19.22 6.38 -0.95
C ILE A 15 -19.11 6.52 -2.46
N GLU A 16 -19.86 5.72 -3.22
CA GLU A 16 -19.81 5.79 -4.69
C GLU A 16 -20.38 7.13 -5.22
N ILE A 17 -21.44 7.66 -4.59
CA ILE A 17 -21.94 9.01 -4.93
C ILE A 17 -20.87 10.08 -4.65
N LEU A 18 -20.16 10.01 -3.52
CA LEU A 18 -19.05 10.92 -3.24
C LEU A 18 -17.93 10.79 -4.28
N ARG A 19 -17.61 9.56 -4.72
CA ARG A 19 -16.62 9.32 -5.77
C ARG A 19 -17.03 9.98 -7.09
N ILE A 20 -18.27 9.80 -7.52
CA ILE A 20 -18.81 10.43 -8.74
C ILE A 20 -18.74 11.95 -8.63
N LEU A 21 -19.09 12.53 -7.48
CA LEU A 21 -19.00 13.97 -7.23
C LEU A 21 -17.55 14.47 -7.21
N TYR A 22 -16.60 13.69 -6.72
CA TYR A 22 -15.18 14.06 -6.71
C TYR A 22 -14.56 14.07 -8.11
N GLU A 23 -14.93 13.11 -8.95
CA GLU A 23 -14.47 13.03 -10.35
C GLU A 23 -15.10 14.11 -11.25
N ASN A 24 -16.16 14.76 -10.79
CA ASN A 24 -16.84 15.83 -11.52
C ASN A 24 -16.60 17.15 -10.80
N HIS A 25 -15.69 17.95 -11.35
CA HIS A 25 -15.33 19.24 -10.77
C HIS A 25 -16.50 20.25 -10.73
N ASP A 26 -17.51 20.06 -11.58
CA ASP A 26 -18.72 20.89 -11.66
C ASP A 26 -19.90 20.31 -10.86
N PRO A 27 -20.85 21.15 -10.40
CA PRO A 27 -22.07 20.68 -9.75
C PRO A 27 -22.87 19.74 -10.66
N ILE A 28 -23.23 18.56 -10.15
CA ILE A 28 -24.01 17.57 -10.91
C ILE A 28 -25.33 17.20 -10.22
N GLY A 29 -26.36 17.03 -11.05
CA GLY A 29 -27.71 16.67 -10.62
C GLY A 29 -27.90 15.18 -10.35
N ALA A 30 -28.98 14.85 -9.63
CA ALA A 30 -29.30 13.49 -9.22
C ALA A 30 -29.53 12.52 -10.40
N ARG A 31 -29.95 13.02 -11.56
CA ARG A 31 -30.14 12.21 -12.78
C ARG A 31 -28.82 11.68 -13.31
N LEU A 32 -27.86 12.57 -13.55
CA LEU A 32 -26.52 12.19 -14.03
C LEU A 32 -25.78 11.28 -13.03
N ILE A 33 -25.95 11.54 -11.73
CA ILE A 33 -25.41 10.67 -10.69
C ILE A 33 -26.05 9.28 -10.75
N ALA A 34 -27.37 9.18 -10.98
CA ALA A 34 -28.04 7.88 -11.12
C ALA A 34 -27.53 7.10 -12.33
N ASP A 35 -27.37 7.76 -13.48
CA ASP A 35 -26.87 7.12 -14.71
C ASP A 35 -25.47 6.52 -14.46
N ARG A 36 -24.55 7.30 -13.87
CA ARG A 36 -23.20 6.82 -13.51
C ARG A 36 -23.17 5.73 -12.45
N MET A 37 -24.06 5.81 -11.45
CA MET A 37 -24.20 4.74 -10.47
C MET A 37 -24.58 3.42 -11.14
N ASN A 38 -25.51 3.44 -12.10
CA ASN A 38 -25.92 2.25 -12.85
C ASN A 38 -24.79 1.72 -13.75
N GLU A 39 -24.04 2.60 -14.43
CA GLU A 39 -22.85 2.23 -15.22
C GLU A 39 -21.80 1.51 -14.37
N ARG A 40 -21.69 1.87 -13.09
CA ARG A 40 -20.77 1.27 -12.11
C ARG A 40 -21.35 0.07 -11.36
N GLY A 41 -22.52 -0.43 -11.78
CA GLY A 41 -23.14 -1.62 -11.21
C GLY A 41 -23.91 -1.39 -9.90
N TYR A 42 -24.26 -0.15 -9.57
CA TYR A 42 -25.10 0.19 -8.43
C TYR A 42 -26.52 0.54 -8.89
N PRO A 43 -27.46 -0.43 -8.92
CA PRO A 43 -28.81 -0.16 -9.38
C PRO A 43 -29.52 0.85 -8.47
N ILE A 44 -29.85 2.01 -9.03
CA ILE A 44 -30.53 3.10 -8.33
C ILE A 44 -31.21 4.07 -9.30
N GLY A 45 -32.43 4.50 -8.97
CA GLY A 45 -33.12 5.57 -9.71
C GLY A 45 -32.84 6.95 -9.14
N GLU A 46 -33.16 8.00 -9.89
CA GLU A 46 -32.95 9.41 -9.49
C GLU A 46 -33.55 9.75 -8.11
N ARG A 47 -34.74 9.21 -7.78
CA ARG A 47 -35.36 9.41 -6.45
C ARG A 47 -34.52 8.82 -5.33
N GLY A 48 -33.91 7.65 -5.54
CA GLY A 48 -33.01 7.01 -4.58
C GLY A 48 -31.72 7.81 -4.40
N VAL A 49 -31.16 8.33 -5.49
CA VAL A 49 -30.00 9.22 -5.43
C VAL A 49 -30.32 10.50 -4.64
N ARG A 50 -31.48 11.13 -4.88
CA ARG A 50 -31.92 12.30 -4.09
C ARG A 50 -32.03 12.00 -2.60
N TYR A 51 -32.45 10.79 -2.23
CA TYR A 51 -32.47 10.36 -0.84
C TYR A 51 -31.06 10.27 -0.24
N HIS A 52 -30.12 9.62 -0.93
CA HIS A 52 -28.73 9.54 -0.47
C HIS A 52 -28.03 10.91 -0.43
N LEU A 53 -28.29 11.79 -1.39
CA LEU A 53 -27.76 13.16 -1.36
C LEU A 53 -28.24 13.95 -0.14
N ARG A 54 -29.49 13.75 0.32
CA ARG A 54 -29.94 14.37 1.57
C ARG A 54 -29.13 13.90 2.77
N ILE A 55 -28.84 12.59 2.84
CA ILE A 55 -27.99 12.02 3.90
C ILE A 55 -26.57 12.61 3.86
N LEU A 56 -26.00 12.78 2.66
CA LEU A 56 -24.68 13.39 2.49
C LEU A 56 -24.68 14.89 2.85
N ASP A 57 -25.74 15.61 2.50
CA ASP A 57 -25.95 17.03 2.87
C ASP A 57 -26.07 17.18 4.39
N GLU A 58 -26.87 16.33 5.06
CA GLU A 58 -27.03 16.29 6.52
C GLU A 58 -25.72 15.99 7.27
N ARG A 59 -24.84 15.19 6.66
CA ARG A 59 -23.50 14.90 7.19
C ARG A 59 -22.46 15.96 6.84
N GLY A 60 -22.81 16.97 6.05
CA GLY A 60 -21.91 18.03 5.57
C GLY A 60 -20.84 17.54 4.59
N LEU A 61 -21.07 16.40 3.93
CA LEU A 61 -20.15 15.80 2.95
C LEU A 61 -20.38 16.34 1.53
N THR A 62 -21.59 16.86 1.28
CA THR A 62 -21.97 17.53 0.04
C THR A 62 -22.64 18.86 0.34
N GLN A 63 -22.62 19.76 -0.63
CA GLN A 63 -23.32 21.05 -0.55
C GLN A 63 -24.09 21.30 -1.84
N ARG A 64 -25.28 21.87 -1.70
CA ARG A 64 -26.07 22.36 -2.84
C ARG A 64 -25.48 23.63 -3.42
N GLN A 65 -25.28 23.63 -4.73
CA GLN A 65 -25.00 24.81 -5.55
C GLN A 65 -26.25 25.09 -6.38
N GLY A 66 -27.12 25.98 -5.88
CA GLY A 66 -28.33 26.44 -6.59
C GLY A 66 -29.22 25.31 -7.13
N TYR A 67 -29.62 25.46 -8.40
CA TYR A 67 -30.38 24.47 -9.16
C TYR A 67 -29.49 23.45 -9.90
N ASP A 68 -28.18 23.70 -9.97
CA ASP A 68 -27.25 23.00 -10.87
C ASP A 68 -26.81 21.64 -10.33
N GLY A 69 -26.82 21.45 -9.00
CA GLY A 69 -26.51 20.15 -8.44
C GLY A 69 -25.92 20.18 -7.05
N ARG A 70 -25.10 19.18 -6.76
CA ARG A 70 -24.28 19.10 -5.54
C ARG A 70 -22.82 19.10 -5.93
N THR A 71 -22.01 19.66 -5.04
CA THR A 71 -20.56 19.55 -5.07
C THR A 71 -20.11 18.86 -3.79
N ILE A 72 -19.01 18.11 -3.87
CA ILE A 72 -18.39 17.51 -2.69
C ILE A 72 -17.69 18.60 -1.86
N THR A 73 -17.80 18.52 -0.53
CA THR A 73 -17.07 19.43 0.38
C THR A 73 -15.68 18.87 0.69
N GLU A 74 -14.78 19.67 1.27
CA GLU A 74 -13.48 19.16 1.75
C GLU A 74 -13.64 18.00 2.75
N ARG A 75 -14.66 18.09 3.62
CA ARG A 75 -15.00 17.00 4.56
C ARG A 75 -15.46 15.75 3.80
N GLY A 76 -16.24 15.91 2.73
CA GLY A 76 -16.61 14.84 1.81
C GLY A 76 -15.41 14.18 1.14
N ILE A 77 -14.43 14.97 0.71
CA ILE A 77 -13.16 14.47 0.13
C ILE A 77 -12.38 13.65 1.16
N ASN A 78 -12.29 14.13 2.40
CA ASN A 78 -11.62 13.40 3.48
C ASN A 78 -12.34 12.10 3.83
N GLU A 79 -13.67 12.12 3.91
CA GLU A 79 -14.49 10.91 4.12
C GLU A 79 -14.31 9.90 2.98
N LEU A 80 -14.33 10.37 1.73
CA LEU A 80 -14.06 9.55 0.57
C LEU A 80 -12.67 8.93 0.67
N ASN A 81 -11.63 9.72 0.93
CA ASN A 81 -10.26 9.22 1.09
C ASN A 81 -10.14 8.15 2.18
N ASN A 82 -10.82 8.32 3.31
CA ASN A 82 -10.86 7.34 4.40
C ASN A 82 -11.64 6.07 4.01
N ALA A 83 -12.78 6.22 3.33
CA ALA A 83 -13.57 5.10 2.85
C ALA A 83 -12.82 4.24 1.82
N LEU A 84 -12.01 4.88 0.98
CA LEU A 84 -11.15 4.20 0.00
C LEU A 84 -9.93 3.52 0.61
N VAL A 85 -9.66 3.67 1.92
CA VAL A 85 -8.58 2.95 2.60
C VAL A 85 -8.80 1.44 2.49
N GLY A 86 -10.04 0.95 2.59
CA GLY A 86 -10.35 -0.48 2.44
C GLY A 86 -9.98 -1.04 1.07
N ASP A 87 -10.36 -0.35 -0.01
CA ASP A 87 -10.02 -0.73 -1.39
C ASP A 87 -8.51 -0.67 -1.64
N ARG A 88 -7.83 0.37 -1.10
CA ARG A 88 -6.37 0.50 -1.15
C ARG A 88 -5.68 -0.64 -0.41
N LEU A 89 -6.19 -1.04 0.76
CA LEU A 89 -5.66 -2.15 1.55
C LEU A 89 -5.82 -3.48 0.81
N GLY A 90 -6.97 -3.74 0.20
CA GLY A 90 -7.19 -4.93 -0.63
C GLY A 90 -6.18 -5.02 -1.77
N PHE A 91 -5.98 -3.92 -2.51
CA PHE A 91 -4.98 -3.86 -3.58
C PHE A 91 -3.55 -4.12 -3.08
N ILE A 92 -3.19 -3.56 -1.91
CA ILE A 92 -1.86 -3.78 -1.30
C ILE A 92 -1.69 -5.25 -0.91
N ILE A 93 -2.69 -5.87 -0.29
CA ILE A 93 -2.65 -7.29 0.12
C ILE A 93 -2.45 -8.18 -1.10
N THR A 94 -3.26 -8.03 -2.15
CA THR A 94 -3.09 -8.82 -3.39
C THR A 94 -1.70 -8.65 -4.00
N ARG A 95 -1.13 -7.44 -3.92
CA ARG A 95 0.23 -7.18 -4.40
C ARG A 95 1.29 -7.88 -3.54
N ILE A 96 1.11 -7.90 -2.22
CA ILE A 96 1.97 -8.64 -1.29
C ILE A 96 1.90 -10.14 -1.56
N GLU A 97 0.70 -10.71 -1.68
CA GLU A 97 0.49 -12.13 -1.99
C GLU A 97 1.17 -12.54 -3.30
N LYS A 98 1.09 -11.68 -4.32
CA LYS A 98 1.82 -11.89 -5.57
C LYS A 98 3.34 -11.93 -5.36
N LEU A 99 3.90 -10.99 -4.58
CA LEU A 99 5.33 -10.99 -4.28
C LEU A 99 5.78 -12.24 -3.53
N ILE A 100 4.98 -12.70 -2.56
CA ILE A 100 5.21 -13.96 -1.83
C ILE A 100 5.26 -15.12 -2.84
N TYR A 101 4.29 -15.21 -3.74
CA TYR A 101 4.22 -16.27 -4.75
C TYR A 101 5.41 -16.27 -5.73
N ASP A 102 5.85 -15.07 -6.15
CA ASP A 102 6.94 -14.85 -7.09
C ASP A 102 8.34 -15.06 -6.46
N THR A 103 8.43 -15.20 -5.14
CA THR A 103 9.68 -15.50 -4.42
C THR A 103 10.14 -16.92 -4.74
N THR A 104 11.43 -17.10 -5.08
CA THR A 104 11.99 -18.40 -5.48
C THR A 104 13.30 -18.73 -4.76
N PHE A 105 13.57 -18.06 -3.64
CA PHE A 105 14.81 -18.24 -2.90
C PHE A 105 14.89 -19.63 -2.26
N ASP A 106 15.97 -20.35 -2.55
CA ASP A 106 16.27 -21.66 -2.00
C ASP A 106 17.35 -21.52 -0.92
N LEU A 107 17.03 -21.97 0.31
CA LEU A 107 17.93 -21.87 1.46
C LEU A 107 19.17 -22.77 1.37
N LYS A 108 19.12 -23.85 0.57
CA LYS A 108 20.23 -24.79 0.40
C LYS A 108 21.24 -24.27 -0.61
N THR A 109 20.77 -23.71 -1.73
CA THR A 109 21.66 -23.14 -2.75
C THR A 109 22.06 -21.70 -2.43
N GLY A 110 21.26 -20.98 -1.64
CA GLY A 110 21.44 -19.55 -1.39
C GLY A 110 21.07 -18.69 -2.60
N GLU A 111 20.31 -19.23 -3.56
CA GLU A 111 19.98 -18.56 -4.82
C GLU A 111 18.48 -18.43 -5.03
N GLY A 112 18.10 -17.46 -5.85
CA GLY A 112 16.71 -17.24 -6.27
C GLY A 112 16.26 -15.80 -6.07
N LYS A 113 14.97 -15.55 -6.31
CA LYS A 113 14.37 -14.22 -6.17
C LYS A 113 13.96 -13.99 -4.73
N VAL A 114 14.35 -12.83 -4.21
CA VAL A 114 13.93 -12.29 -2.91
C VAL A 114 13.20 -10.97 -3.11
N ILE A 115 12.42 -10.55 -2.11
CA ILE A 115 11.74 -9.26 -2.10
C ILE A 115 12.66 -8.26 -1.40
N ILE A 116 12.86 -7.08 -2.00
CA ILE A 116 13.73 -6.04 -1.45
C ILE A 116 12.98 -4.75 -1.19
N ASN A 117 13.39 -4.04 -0.14
CA ASN A 117 13.10 -2.63 0.06
C ASN A 117 14.21 -1.82 -0.62
N THR A 118 13.85 -0.71 -1.25
CA THR A 118 14.83 0.20 -1.87
C THR A 118 14.74 1.58 -1.23
N SER A 119 15.88 2.20 -1.03
CA SER A 119 16.02 3.56 -0.49
C SER A 119 17.06 4.31 -1.30
N ILE A 120 16.84 5.59 -1.57
CA ILE A 120 17.76 6.40 -2.38
C ILE A 120 18.27 7.54 -1.51
N ILE A 121 19.58 7.66 -1.39
CA ILE A 121 20.27 8.68 -0.60
C ILE A 121 21.23 9.48 -1.47
N ASP A 122 21.67 10.64 -0.98
CA ASP A 122 22.74 11.40 -1.65
C ASP A 122 24.08 10.64 -1.48
N LYS A 123 24.89 10.58 -2.54
CA LYS A 123 26.17 9.84 -2.53
C LYS A 123 27.12 10.28 -1.42
N LYS A 124 27.12 11.59 -1.09
CA LYS A 124 27.94 12.17 -0.01
C LYS A 124 27.65 11.57 1.37
N ASP A 125 26.44 11.02 1.57
CA ASP A 125 26.00 10.46 2.84
C ASP A 125 26.19 8.93 2.90
N LEU A 126 26.78 8.32 1.87
CA LEU A 126 26.94 6.87 1.78
C LEU A 126 27.75 6.30 2.94
N ASP A 127 28.94 6.84 3.21
CA ASP A 127 29.83 6.30 4.26
C ASP A 127 29.17 6.37 5.65
N LYS A 128 28.51 7.50 5.94
CA LYS A 128 27.76 7.69 7.18
C LYS A 128 26.60 6.68 7.27
N THR A 129 25.85 6.52 6.19
CA THR A 129 24.73 5.58 6.12
C THR A 129 25.21 4.14 6.31
N MET A 130 26.31 3.75 5.67
CA MET A 130 26.89 2.41 5.81
C MET A 130 27.39 2.14 7.24
N GLY A 131 27.92 3.15 7.94
CA GLY A 131 28.26 3.04 9.36
C GLY A 131 27.03 2.69 10.20
N ILE A 132 25.93 3.43 10.03
CA ILE A 132 24.67 3.17 10.76
C ILE A 132 24.09 1.79 10.42
N LEU A 133 24.04 1.44 9.13
CA LEU A 133 23.52 0.13 8.70
C LEU A 133 24.34 -1.01 9.27
N ARG A 134 25.66 -0.87 9.35
CA ARG A 134 26.56 -1.85 9.96
C ARG A 134 26.25 -2.05 11.44
N ASP A 135 26.06 -0.96 12.19
CA ASP A 135 25.69 -1.05 13.61
C ASP A 135 24.34 -1.76 13.79
N VAL A 136 23.34 -1.43 12.96
CA VAL A 136 22.03 -2.09 12.98
C VAL A 136 22.14 -3.59 12.68
N MET A 137 22.97 -3.98 11.70
CA MET A 137 23.23 -5.37 11.35
C MET A 137 23.89 -6.14 12.49
N TYR A 138 24.94 -5.59 13.12
CA TYR A 138 25.63 -6.25 14.24
C TYR A 138 24.76 -6.43 15.47
N ASN A 139 23.74 -5.60 15.65
CA ASN A 139 22.76 -5.74 16.72
C ASN A 139 21.64 -6.74 16.42
N GLY A 140 21.66 -7.40 15.27
CA GLY A 140 20.73 -8.50 14.94
C GLY A 140 19.29 -8.05 14.69
N TYR A 141 19.10 -6.79 14.27
CA TYR A 141 17.78 -6.28 13.91
C TYR A 141 17.24 -6.75 12.54
N PRO A 142 18.05 -6.79 11.47
CA PRO A 142 17.54 -7.18 10.16
C PRO A 142 17.49 -8.70 10.00
N ILE A 143 16.58 -9.15 9.15
CA ILE A 143 16.39 -10.57 8.80
C ILE A 143 17.57 -11.13 7.98
N SER A 144 18.27 -10.25 7.25
CA SER A 144 19.40 -10.62 6.41
C SER A 144 20.51 -9.58 6.55
N PRO A 145 21.79 -10.01 6.59
CA PRO A 145 22.92 -9.09 6.60
C PRO A 145 23.27 -8.55 5.21
N TYR A 146 22.57 -8.98 4.14
CA TYR A 146 22.93 -8.59 2.79
C TYR A 146 22.30 -7.26 2.38
N ILE A 147 23.14 -6.39 1.84
CA ILE A 147 22.78 -5.09 1.30
C ILE A 147 23.34 -5.02 -0.12
N LYS A 148 22.53 -4.56 -1.07
CA LYS A 148 22.97 -4.27 -2.43
C LYS A 148 22.97 -2.77 -2.66
N LEU A 149 24.10 -2.24 -3.13
CA LEU A 149 24.19 -0.87 -3.61
C LEU A 149 23.78 -0.82 -5.09
N ILE A 150 23.09 0.25 -5.46
CA ILE A 150 22.57 0.49 -6.81
C ILE A 150 23.10 1.84 -7.27
N ASP A 151 23.90 1.83 -8.33
CA ASP A 151 24.61 3.01 -8.80
C ASP A 151 23.68 4.07 -9.38
N GLU A 152 24.14 5.32 -9.37
CA GLU A 152 23.46 6.44 -10.04
C GLU A 152 23.27 6.16 -11.53
N GLY A 153 22.21 6.72 -12.11
CA GLY A 153 21.87 6.46 -13.51
C GLY A 153 21.24 5.09 -13.74
N THR A 154 21.14 4.22 -12.73
CA THR A 154 20.38 2.97 -12.84
C THR A 154 18.91 3.28 -13.10
N MET A 155 18.43 2.76 -14.23
CA MET A 155 17.04 2.87 -14.69
C MET A 155 16.53 1.47 -14.99
N THR A 156 15.66 0.95 -14.14
CA THR A 156 14.88 -0.27 -14.41
C THR A 156 13.40 0.08 -14.42
N SER A 157 12.54 -0.91 -14.67
CA SER A 157 11.08 -0.75 -14.50
C SER A 157 10.70 -0.35 -13.07
N ASP A 158 11.58 -0.59 -12.10
CA ASP A 158 11.23 -0.63 -10.68
C ASP A 158 12.04 0.38 -9.87
N ILE A 159 13.22 0.77 -10.32
CA ILE A 159 14.04 1.77 -9.64
C ILE A 159 14.64 2.76 -10.64
N LYS A 160 14.60 4.04 -10.25
CA LYS A 160 15.29 5.14 -10.90
C LYS A 160 16.19 5.80 -9.88
N VAL A 161 17.51 5.68 -10.06
CA VAL A 161 18.50 6.35 -9.20
C VAL A 161 19.00 7.60 -9.92
N PRO A 162 18.65 8.81 -9.45
CA PRO A 162 19.12 10.05 -10.05
C PRO A 162 20.64 10.21 -9.95
N GLU A 163 21.19 11.09 -10.79
CA GLU A 163 22.57 11.54 -10.67
C GLU A 163 22.83 12.19 -9.30
N GLY A 164 24.03 11.98 -8.74
CA GLY A 164 24.42 12.42 -7.41
C GLY A 164 23.84 11.57 -6.27
N LYS A 165 23.08 10.51 -6.58
CA LYS A 165 22.43 9.64 -5.59
C LYS A 165 22.87 8.18 -5.70
N ILE A 166 22.61 7.40 -4.66
CA ILE A 166 22.85 5.96 -4.64
C ILE A 166 21.65 5.24 -4.04
N GLY A 167 21.25 4.13 -4.67
CA GLY A 167 20.23 3.25 -4.16
C GLY A 167 20.81 2.22 -3.19
N ILE A 168 20.05 1.90 -2.15
CA ILE A 168 20.35 0.87 -1.16
C ILE A 168 19.18 -0.10 -1.18
N ALA A 169 19.46 -1.38 -1.41
CA ALA A 169 18.49 -2.45 -1.39
C ALA A 169 18.73 -3.38 -0.19
N THR A 170 17.69 -3.60 0.62
CA THR A 170 17.70 -4.49 1.78
C THR A 170 16.60 -5.53 1.66
N MET A 171 16.78 -6.72 2.24
CA MET A 171 15.78 -7.79 2.15
C MET A 171 14.53 -7.45 2.97
N CYS A 172 13.35 -7.65 2.36
CA CYS A 172 12.06 -7.49 3.03
C CYS A 172 11.67 -8.74 3.80
N SER A 173 11.00 -8.59 4.94
CA SER A 173 10.54 -9.69 5.80
C SER A 173 9.59 -10.65 5.10
N ILE A 174 8.80 -10.14 4.16
CA ILE A 174 7.86 -10.92 3.34
C ILE A 174 8.58 -11.98 2.48
N THR A 175 9.90 -11.85 2.29
CA THR A 175 10.71 -12.91 1.67
C THR A 175 10.64 -14.21 2.46
N ILE A 176 10.58 -14.14 3.81
CA ILE A 176 10.39 -15.32 4.67
C ILE A 176 9.06 -16.01 4.34
N ASP A 177 7.99 -15.23 4.18
CA ASP A 177 6.67 -15.75 3.85
C ASP A 177 6.72 -16.54 2.53
N GLY A 178 7.45 -16.02 1.53
CA GLY A 178 7.67 -16.69 0.25
C GLY A 178 8.45 -18.00 0.39
N ILE A 179 9.52 -18.02 1.19
CA ILE A 179 10.32 -19.22 1.48
C ILE A 179 9.46 -20.29 2.17
N LEU A 180 8.70 -19.91 3.20
CA LEU A 180 7.81 -20.83 3.93
C LEU A 180 6.75 -21.41 3.00
N LEU A 181 6.10 -20.57 2.19
CA LEU A 181 5.07 -21.01 1.25
C LEU A 181 5.63 -22.01 0.22
N LYS A 182 6.82 -21.78 -0.33
CA LYS A 182 7.48 -22.71 -1.27
C LYS A 182 7.84 -24.06 -0.65
N ASN A 183 8.02 -24.10 0.68
CA ASN A 183 8.28 -25.32 1.42
C ASN A 183 7.00 -25.98 1.97
N GLY A 184 5.82 -25.57 1.48
CA GLY A 184 4.53 -26.17 1.84
C GLY A 184 3.95 -25.69 3.17
N ILE A 185 4.51 -24.64 3.76
CA ILE A 185 4.04 -24.05 5.01
C ILE A 185 3.20 -22.81 4.69
N PRO A 186 1.87 -22.86 4.83
CA PRO A 186 1.02 -21.71 4.52
C PRO A 186 1.26 -20.57 5.52
N VAL A 187 1.37 -19.35 5.01
CA VAL A 187 1.56 -18.13 5.81
C VAL A 187 0.40 -17.19 5.57
N ASN A 188 -0.09 -16.55 6.63
CA ASN A 188 -1.15 -15.55 6.56
C ASN A 188 -0.72 -14.30 7.34
N THR A 189 -0.30 -13.26 6.61
CA THR A 189 0.20 -12.00 7.15
C THR A 189 -0.96 -11.16 7.67
N LYS A 190 -1.10 -11.05 9.00
CA LYS A 190 -2.26 -10.39 9.62
C LYS A 190 -2.06 -8.90 9.90
N TYR A 191 -0.86 -8.50 10.35
CA TYR A 191 -0.62 -7.15 10.86
C TYR A 191 0.79 -6.66 10.54
N GLY A 192 0.91 -5.35 10.33
CA GLY A 192 2.16 -4.60 10.34
C GLY A 192 2.12 -3.59 11.48
N GLY A 193 3.20 -3.43 12.25
CA GLY A 193 3.17 -2.54 13.42
C GLY A 193 4.55 -2.21 13.98
N ILE A 194 4.56 -1.38 15.03
CA ILE A 194 5.76 -0.98 15.77
C ILE A 194 5.94 -1.92 16.96
N LEU A 195 7.16 -2.41 17.15
CA LEU A 195 7.53 -3.21 18.31
C LEU A 195 8.48 -2.40 19.21
N GLU A 196 8.07 -2.18 20.46
CA GLU A 196 8.95 -1.61 21.50
C GLU A 196 9.75 -2.73 22.18
N VAL A 197 11.07 -2.64 22.15
CA VAL A 197 11.97 -3.63 22.78
C VAL A 197 12.57 -3.00 24.05
N LYS A 198 12.12 -3.46 25.22
CA LYS A 198 12.58 -2.95 26.53
C LYS A 198 13.83 -3.63 27.07
N GLU A 199 14.03 -4.91 26.76
CA GLU A 199 15.21 -5.69 27.14
C GLU A 199 15.68 -6.56 25.97
N LYS A 200 17.00 -6.66 25.78
CA LYS A 200 17.64 -7.16 24.56
C LYS A 200 17.71 -8.70 24.49
N ASN A 201 16.63 -9.40 24.84
CA ASN A 201 16.54 -10.85 24.75
C ASN A 201 15.55 -11.29 23.65
N ARG A 202 16.07 -11.23 22.41
CA ARG A 202 15.52 -11.72 21.12
C ARG A 202 14.72 -10.70 20.30
N SER A 203 15.34 -10.28 19.21
CA SER A 203 14.85 -9.30 18.24
C SER A 203 14.00 -10.00 17.17
N VAL A 204 12.73 -9.62 17.05
CA VAL A 204 12.00 -9.72 15.78
C VAL A 204 11.52 -8.32 15.47
N LEU A 205 12.32 -7.58 14.69
CA LEU A 205 11.98 -6.20 14.33
C LEU A 205 11.11 -6.23 13.07
N MET A 206 9.86 -5.79 13.20
CA MET A 206 9.01 -5.45 12.07
C MET A 206 9.15 -3.94 11.84
N ILE A 207 10.02 -3.53 10.92
CA ILE A 207 10.09 -2.13 10.50
C ILE A 207 9.06 -1.95 9.38
N SER A 208 7.98 -1.23 9.67
CA SER A 208 7.17 -0.59 8.64
C SER A 208 7.98 0.58 8.05
N LEU A 209 8.75 0.30 7.01
CA LEU A 209 9.11 1.33 6.04
C LEU A 209 7.91 1.49 5.12
N SER A 210 7.53 2.73 4.80
CA SER A 210 6.52 3.05 3.80
C SER A 210 6.69 2.12 2.61
N ILE A 211 5.75 1.18 2.47
CA ILE A 211 5.83 0.15 1.44
C ILE A 211 5.55 0.86 0.12
N THR A 212 6.58 1.47 -0.47
CA THR A 212 6.61 1.64 -1.91
C THR A 212 6.84 0.24 -2.43
N VAL A 213 5.75 -0.48 -2.68
CA VAL A 213 5.85 -1.74 -3.41
C VAL A 213 6.36 -1.34 -4.78
N LEU A 214 7.64 -1.57 -5.02
CA LEU A 214 8.24 -1.47 -6.34
C LEU A 214 8.30 -2.90 -6.90
N PRO A 215 8.02 -3.12 -8.19
CA PRO A 215 8.08 -4.45 -8.76
C PRO A 215 9.50 -5.03 -8.60
N SER A 216 9.57 -6.35 -8.63
CA SER A 216 10.77 -7.11 -8.31
C SER A 216 11.71 -7.20 -9.51
N THR A 217 12.88 -6.55 -9.43
CA THR A 217 14.03 -6.99 -10.24
C THR A 217 14.78 -8.11 -9.54
N ARG A 218 15.23 -9.08 -10.35
CA ARG A 218 16.13 -10.18 -9.97
C ARG A 218 17.39 -9.61 -9.30
N CYS A 219 17.46 -9.69 -7.98
CA CYS A 219 18.71 -9.54 -7.26
C CYS A 219 19.04 -10.90 -6.64
N GLY A 220 19.91 -11.66 -7.30
CA GLY A 220 20.55 -12.81 -6.67
C GLY A 220 21.56 -12.28 -5.66
N PHE A 221 21.37 -12.61 -4.40
CA PHE A 221 22.42 -12.48 -3.40
C PHE A 221 23.25 -13.76 -3.47
N SER A 222 24.38 -13.75 -4.18
CA SER A 222 25.28 -14.90 -4.17
C SER A 222 26.18 -14.84 -2.94
N SER A 223 26.26 -15.93 -2.18
CA SER A 223 27.26 -16.11 -1.14
C SER A 223 28.64 -16.39 -1.77
N HIS A 224 29.33 -15.36 -2.25
CA HIS A 224 30.76 -15.46 -2.52
C HIS A 224 31.51 -14.80 -1.37
N GLY A 225 31.83 -15.62 -0.37
CA GLY A 225 32.69 -15.23 0.74
C GLY A 225 34.13 -15.00 0.27
N LYS A 226 34.70 -13.90 0.74
CA LYS A 226 36.05 -13.84 1.27
C LYS A 226 36.01 -13.04 2.56
#